data_AF-A0A930SDV0-F1
#
_entry.id   AF-A0A930SDV0-F1
#
_cell.length_a   1.000
_cell.length_b   1.000
_cell.length_c   1.000
_cell.angle_alpha   90.00
_cell.angle_beta   90.00
_cell.angle_gamma   90.00
#
_symmetry.space_group_name_H-M   'P 1'
#
loop_
_entity.id
_entity.type
_entity.pdbx_description
1 polymer ?
#
loop_
_entity_poly.entity_id
_entity_poly.type
_entity_poly.pdbx_seq_one_letter_code
_entity_poly.pdbx_strand_id
1 'polypeptide(L)' 'GLYQAINNEFIRHEFSEVEFINREEDMGLPGLRQAKESYNPDHFAEKYDAVYANEADNATGGK' A
#
# COMPACT_ATOMS: atom_id res chain seq x y z
N GLY A 1 -7.89 8.53 -17.18
CA GLY A 1 -7.37 9.89 -17.35
C GLY A 1 -7.81 10.80 -16.23
N LEU A 2 -9.12 11.04 -16.08
CA LEU A 2 -9.64 12.03 -15.13
C LEU A 2 -9.29 11.74 -13.67
N TYR A 3 -9.41 10.49 -13.22
CA TYR A 3 -9.00 10.09 -11.87
C TYR A 3 -7.53 10.39 -11.60
N GLN A 4 -6.65 10.16 -12.59
CA GLN A 4 -5.24 10.49 -12.45
C GLN A 4 -5.00 11.99 -12.33
N ALA A 5 -5.71 12.79 -13.13
CA ALA A 5 -5.61 14.24 -13.07
C ALA A 5 -6.07 14.79 -11.71
N ILE A 6 -7.25 14.36 -11.22
CA ILE A 6 -7.78 14.80 -9.93
C ILE A 6 -6.83 14.43 -8.79
N ASN A 7 -6.32 13.19 -8.77
CA ASN A 7 -5.39 12.74 -7.73
C ASN A 7 -4.09 13.55 -7.75
N ASN A 8 -3.55 13.85 -8.93
CA ASN A 8 -2.33 14.64 -9.07
C ASN A 8 -2.52 16.09 -8.57
N GLU A 9 -3.60 16.76 -8.99
CA GLU A 9 -3.86 18.14 -8.56
C GLU A 9 -4.14 18.22 -7.06
N PHE A 10 -5.00 17.35 -6.53
CA PHE A 10 -5.33 17.33 -5.11
C PHE A 10 -4.09 17.14 -4.22
N ILE A 11 -3.22 16.19 -4.58
CA ILE A 11 -1.98 15.94 -3.85
C ILE A 11 -1.05 17.15 -3.88
N ARG A 12 -0.87 17.77 -5.05
CA ARG A 12 0.01 18.93 -5.21
C ARG A 12 -0.47 20.14 -4.43
N HIS A 13 -1.78 20.28 -4.23
CA HIS A 13 -2.36 21.41 -3.52
C HIS A 13 -2.44 21.18 -2.01
N GLU A 14 -3.02 20.07 -1.57
CA GLU A 14 -3.29 19.82 -0.13
C GLU A 14 -2.09 19.23 0.61
N PHE A 15 -1.19 18.54 -0.10
CA PHE A 15 -0.08 17.79 0.48
C PHE A 15 1.27 18.22 -0.12
N SER A 16 1.44 19.51 -0.37
CA SER A 16 2.67 20.05 -1.00
C SER A 16 3.93 19.94 -0.13
N GLU A 17 3.77 19.79 1.18
CA GLU A 17 4.87 19.78 2.16
C GLU A 17 5.21 18.38 2.70
N VAL A 18 4.52 17.33 2.24
CA VAL A 18 4.77 15.96 2.71
C VAL A 18 5.70 15.20 1.76
N GLU A 19 6.59 14.39 2.32
CA GLU A 19 7.55 13.60 1.54
C GLU A 19 6.91 12.36 0.91
N PHE A 20 5.97 11.72 1.63
CA PHE A 20 5.32 10.49 1.19
C PHE A 20 3.81 10.56 1.36
N ILE A 21 3.09 9.91 0.43
CA ILE A 21 1.64 9.77 0.48
C ILE A 21 1.29 8.30 0.42
N ASN A 22 0.57 7.85 1.45
CA ASN A 22 0.01 6.50 1.47
C ASN A 22 -1.24 6.46 0.57
N ARG A 23 -1.22 5.61 -0.45
CA ARG A 23 -2.34 5.41 -1.39
C ARG A 23 -3.13 4.13 -1.14
N GLU A 24 -3.05 3.58 0.07
CA GLU A 24 -3.76 2.38 0.54
C GLU A 24 -3.45 1.10 -0.27
N GLU A 25 -4.16 0.01 0.02
CA GLU A 25 -3.96 -1.30 -0.63
C GLU A 25 -4.80 -1.50 -1.90
N ASP A 26 -4.36 -2.36 -2.80
CA ASP A 26 -5.07 -2.70 -4.05
C ASP A 26 -6.19 -3.74 -3.88
N MET A 27 -6.43 -4.23 -2.67
CA MET A 27 -7.46 -5.23 -2.35
C MET A 27 -7.35 -6.52 -3.19
N GLY A 28 -6.17 -6.83 -3.74
CA GLY A 28 -5.98 -7.98 -4.62
C GLY A 28 -6.57 -7.81 -6.03
N LEU A 29 -7.02 -6.62 -6.41
CA LEU A 29 -7.57 -6.33 -7.73
C LEU A 29 -6.45 -5.99 -8.73
N PRO A 30 -6.19 -6.79 -9.78
CA PRO A 30 -5.04 -6.59 -10.67
C PRO A 30 -5.05 -5.23 -11.38
N GLY A 31 -6.23 -4.76 -11.82
CA GLY A 31 -6.35 -3.45 -12.44
C GLY A 31 -6.06 -2.29 -11.48
N LEU A 32 -6.39 -2.46 -10.19
CA LEU A 32 -6.10 -1.47 -9.17
C LEU A 32 -4.61 -1.48 -8.81
N ARG A 33 -4.00 -2.67 -8.70
CA ARG A 33 -2.55 -2.83 -8.54
C ARG A 33 -1.81 -2.10 -9.66
N GLN A 34 -2.15 -2.40 -10.92
CA GLN A 34 -1.54 -1.74 -12.08
C GLN A 34 -1.72 -0.22 -12.06
N ALA A 35 -2.90 0.27 -11.67
CA ALA A 35 -3.17 1.70 -11.56
C ALA A 35 -2.41 2.40 -10.42
N LYS A 36 -2.01 1.67 -9.36
CA LYS A 36 -1.15 2.19 -8.29
C LYS A 36 0.32 2.16 -8.68
N GLU A 37 0.76 1.06 -9.30
CA GLU A 37 2.12 0.90 -9.84
C GLU A 37 2.44 1.94 -10.93
N SER A 38 1.45 2.36 -11.72
CA SER A 38 1.66 3.39 -12.76
C SER A 38 2.08 4.76 -12.20
N TYR A 39 1.97 4.98 -10.89
CA TYR A 39 2.47 6.19 -10.22
C TYR A 39 3.91 6.07 -9.73
N ASN A 40 4.59 4.96 -10.03
CA ASN A 40 5.96 4.67 -9.61
C ASN A 40 6.14 4.84 -8.09
N PRO A 41 5.44 4.03 -7.27
CA PRO A 41 5.54 4.13 -5.82
C PRO A 41 6.97 3.86 -5.36
N ASP A 42 7.41 4.58 -4.34
CA ASP A 42 8.72 4.39 -3.72
C ASP A 42 8.82 2.99 -3.06
N HIS A 43 7.81 2.62 -2.26
CA HIS A 43 7.70 1.32 -1.62
C HIS A 43 6.23 0.92 -1.40
N PHE A 44 6.00 -0.37 -1.13
CA PHE A 44 4.74 -0.88 -0.60
C PHE A 44 4.90 -1.12 0.91
N ALA A 45 4.00 -0.54 1.70
CA ALA A 45 4.00 -0.76 3.14
C ALA A 45 3.64 -2.22 3.45
N GLU A 46 4.52 -2.91 4.17
CA GLU A 46 4.29 -4.27 4.64
C GLU A 46 3.34 -4.23 5.86
N LYS A 47 2.36 -5.14 5.86
CA LYS A 47 1.41 -5.30 6.96
C LYS A 47 1.58 -6.70 7.53
N TYR A 48 1.53 -6.81 8.85
CA TYR A 48 1.77 -8.05 9.58
C TYR A 48 0.66 -8.27 10.62
N ASP A 49 0.22 -9.52 10.75
CA ASP A 49 -0.61 -9.97 11.85
C ASP A 49 0.28 -10.51 12.96
N ALA A 50 0.29 -9.84 14.11
CA ALA A 50 1.01 -10.31 15.29
C ALA A 50 0.11 -11.21 16.13
N VAL A 51 0.49 -12.49 16.27
CA VAL A 51 -0.19 -13.48 17.11
C VAL A 51 0.69 -13.89 18.28
N TYR A 52 0.08 -14.25 19.42
CA TYR A 52 0.84 -14.80 20.53
C TYR A 52 1.51 -16.11 20.12
N ALA A 53 2.80 -16.25 20.43
CA ALA A 53 3.50 -17.50 20.24
C ALA A 53 2.96 -18.55 21.23
N ASN A 54 2.17 -19.48 20.72
CA ASN A 54 1.80 -20.74 21.33
C ASN A 54 2.89 -21.78 21.04
N GLU A 55 3.22 -22.61 22.04
CA GLU A 55 4.32 -23.59 21.96
C GLU A 55 4.16 -24.60 20.79
N ALA A 56 2.93 -24.80 20.30
CA ALA A 56 2.62 -25.65 19.15
C ALA A 56 3.02 -25.05 17.79
N ASP A 57 3.04 -23.73 17.65
CA ASP A 57 3.31 -23.06 16.35
C ASP A 57 4.81 -23.03 16.04
N ASN A 58 5.67 -23.02 17.08
CA ASN A 58 7.12 -23.13 16.94
C ASN A 58 7.60 -24.51 16.49
N ALA A 59 6.78 -25.55 16.61
CA ALA A 59 7.12 -26.92 16.22
C ALA A 59 6.90 -27.22 14.73
N THR A 60 6.13 -26.38 14.03
CA THR A 60 5.73 -26.66 12.64
C THR A 60 6.46 -25.83 11.60
N GLY A 61 7.16 -24.75 12.00
CA GLY A 61 7.82 -23.84 11.07
C GLY A 61 6.77 -23.12 10.21
N GLY A 62 6.54 -21.84 10.49
CA GLY A 62 5.54 -21.02 9.79
C GLY A 62 5.55 -21.29 8.29
N LYS A 63 4.36 -21.58 7.74
CA LYS A 63 4.16 -21.53 6.29
C LYS A 63 4.35 -20.11 5.78
#